data_AF-A0AA43FMB8-F1
#
_entry.id   AF-A0AA43FMB8-F1
#
_cell.length_a   1.000
_cell.length_b   1.000
_cell.length_c   1.000
_cell.angle_alpha   90.00
_cell.angle_beta   90.00
_cell.angle_gamma   90.00
#
_symmetry.space_group_name_H-M   'P 1'
#
loop_
_entity.id
_entity.type
_entity.pdbx_description
1 polymer ?
#
loop_
_entity_poly.entity_id
_entity_poly.type
_entity_poly.pdbx_seq_one_letter_code
_entity_poly.pdbx_strand_id
1 'polypeptide(L)'
;MHDVLRQRLLRKIESLPDAQIYQVLDFIEFLESKYAEVPSVESTGLQKFAENLEDKLRVKAVSPSTIREAFQLIAAADRVLSNVSAAGKQVLSELNEAWDGPGGEGGAAGPPVGPEKGEEPSR
;
A
#
# COMPACT_ATOMS: atom_id res chain seq x y z
N MET A 1 -1.64 30.32 -0.23
CA MET A 1 -3.07 30.69 -0.31
C MET A 1 -3.62 30.82 1.12
N HIS A 2 -4.51 31.78 1.38
CA HIS A 2 -5.14 31.95 2.70
C HIS A 2 -6.37 31.01 2.88
N ASP A 3 -6.67 30.60 4.13
CA ASP A 3 -7.59 29.49 4.42
C ASP A 3 -9.03 29.73 3.99
N VAL A 4 -9.54 30.95 4.14
CA VAL A 4 -10.91 31.31 3.72
C VAL A 4 -11.09 31.11 2.22
N LEU A 5 -10.09 31.49 1.42
CA LEU A 5 -10.10 31.32 -0.03
C LEU A 5 -10.04 29.83 -0.40
N ARG A 6 -9.18 29.07 0.28
CA ARG A 6 -9.07 27.62 0.12
C ARG A 6 -10.41 26.91 0.35
N GLN A 7 -11.05 27.18 1.48
CA GLN A 7 -12.34 26.58 1.84
C GLN A 7 -13.45 26.98 0.88
N ARG A 8 -13.43 28.21 0.36
CA ARG A 8 -14.41 28.65 -0.65
C ARG A 8 -14.21 27.91 -1.98
N LEU A 9 -12.97 27.71 -2.41
CA LEU A 9 -12.65 26.96 -3.63
C LEU A 9 -13.07 25.50 -3.53
N LEU A 10 -12.70 24.81 -2.43
CA LEU A 10 -13.04 23.41 -2.23
C LEU A 10 -14.55 23.17 -2.27
N ARG A 11 -15.35 23.95 -1.53
CA ARG A 11 -16.81 23.83 -1.56
C ARG A 11 -17.41 24.06 -2.94
N LYS A 12 -16.79 24.90 -3.77
CA LYS A 12 -17.24 25.14 -5.15
C LYS A 12 -16.92 23.94 -6.03
N ILE A 13 -15.70 23.43 -5.98
CA ILE A 13 -15.26 22.26 -6.74
C ILE A 13 -16.11 21.03 -6.38
N GLU A 14 -16.31 20.77 -5.09
CA GLU A 14 -17.12 19.63 -4.59
C GLU A 14 -18.60 19.71 -5.01
N SER A 15 -19.11 20.91 -5.34
CA SER A 15 -20.49 21.11 -5.79
C SER A 15 -20.67 21.00 -7.30
N LEU A 16 -19.59 20.92 -8.07
CA LEU A 16 -19.64 20.82 -9.52
C LEU A 16 -19.90 19.37 -9.96
N PRO A 17 -20.61 19.15 -11.08
CA PRO A 17 -20.64 17.83 -11.70
C PRO A 17 -19.26 17.48 -12.28
N ASP A 18 -18.95 16.18 -12.37
CA ASP A 18 -17.64 15.65 -12.75
C ASP A 18 -17.07 16.28 -14.03
N ALA A 19 -17.90 16.44 -15.07
CA ALA A 19 -17.48 17.04 -16.34
C ALA A 19 -16.94 18.48 -16.16
N GLN A 20 -17.53 19.25 -15.25
CA GLN A 20 -17.08 20.61 -14.95
C GLN A 20 -15.84 20.60 -14.05
N ILE A 21 -15.66 19.60 -13.19
CA ILE A 21 -14.42 19.44 -12.40
C ILE A 21 -13.24 19.24 -13.34
N TYR A 22 -13.38 18.37 -14.35
CA TYR A 22 -12.35 18.19 -15.38
C TYR A 22 -12.06 19.49 -16.15
N GLN A 23 -13.09 20.24 -16.53
CA GLN A 23 -12.90 21.53 -17.21
C GLN A 23 -12.17 22.56 -16.33
N VAL A 24 -12.43 22.55 -15.01
CA VAL A 24 -11.70 23.41 -14.06
C VAL A 24 -10.24 22.99 -13.98
N LEU A 25 -9.94 21.69 -13.98
CA LEU A 25 -8.57 21.18 -14.01
C LEU A 25 -7.84 21.64 -15.29
N ASP A 26 -8.44 21.47 -16.47
CA ASP A 26 -7.86 21.92 -17.75
C ASP A 26 -7.55 23.42 -17.73
N PHE A 27 -8.42 24.23 -17.12
CA PHE A 27 -8.20 25.67 -17.02
C PHE A 27 -7.05 26.02 -16.06
N ILE A 28 -6.89 25.28 -14.97
CA ILE A 28 -5.74 25.44 -14.05
C ILE A 28 -4.44 25.10 -14.79
N GLU A 29 -4.39 23.98 -15.51
CA GLU A 29 -3.23 23.60 -16.33
C GLU A 29 -2.89 24.65 -17.39
N PHE A 30 -3.92 25.22 -18.03
CA PHE A 30 -3.73 26.33 -18.97
C PHE A 30 -3.12 27.55 -18.28
N LEU A 31 -3.61 27.94 -17.10
CA LEU A 31 -3.05 29.06 -16.34
C LEU A 31 -1.59 28.78 -15.94
N GLU A 32 -1.28 27.55 -15.51
CA GLU A 32 0.10 27.14 -15.19
C GLU A 32 1.01 27.25 -16.42
N SER A 33 0.57 26.80 -17.59
CA SER A 33 1.35 26.89 -18.83
C SER A 33 1.75 28.33 -19.22
N LYS A 34 0.95 29.32 -18.78
CA LYS A 34 1.15 30.74 -19.11
C LYS A 34 1.82 31.55 -18.01
N TYR A 35 1.61 31.18 -16.76
CA TYR A 35 1.95 32.03 -15.60
C TYR A 35 2.83 31.34 -14.56
N ALA A 36 3.20 30.06 -14.74
CA ALA A 36 4.15 29.42 -13.84
C ALA A 36 5.57 29.99 -14.07
N GLU A 37 6.03 30.83 -13.15
CA GLU A 37 7.39 31.40 -13.15
C GLU A 37 8.48 30.39 -12.74
N VAL A 38 8.08 29.25 -12.17
CA VAL A 38 8.97 28.17 -11.72
C VAL A 38 8.45 26.87 -12.36
N PRO A 39 9.30 26.04 -12.98
CA PRO A 39 8.88 24.71 -13.43
C PRO A 39 8.31 23.98 -12.21
N SER A 40 7.07 23.51 -12.34
CA SER A 40 6.36 22.80 -11.30
C SER A 40 7.26 21.75 -10.66
N VAL A 41 7.18 21.65 -9.32
CA VAL A 41 7.81 20.59 -8.52
C VAL A 41 7.72 19.30 -9.33
N GLU A 42 8.86 18.79 -9.79
CA GLU A 42 8.92 17.65 -10.71
C GLU A 42 7.91 16.60 -10.27
N SER A 43 6.91 16.34 -11.11
CA SER A 43 5.97 15.26 -10.85
C SER A 43 6.79 14.01 -10.57
N THR A 44 6.75 13.56 -9.31
CA THR A 44 7.53 12.40 -8.88
C THR A 44 7.19 11.23 -9.79
N GLY A 45 8.15 10.35 -10.10
CA GLY A 45 7.97 9.33 -11.16
C GLY A 45 6.72 8.45 -11.02
N LEU A 46 6.18 8.30 -9.81
CA LEU A 46 4.91 7.63 -9.53
C LEU A 46 3.69 8.41 -10.04
N GLN A 47 3.71 9.74 -9.99
CA GLN A 47 2.67 10.61 -10.51
C GLN A 47 2.63 10.56 -12.04
N LYS A 48 3.78 10.63 -12.71
CA LYS A 48 3.87 10.40 -14.17
C LYS A 48 3.40 8.99 -14.55
N PHE A 49 3.66 7.98 -13.73
CA PHE A 49 3.17 6.62 -13.98
C PHE A 49 1.65 6.52 -13.87
N ALA A 50 1.05 7.16 -12.86
CA ALA A 50 -0.40 7.21 -12.68
C ALA A 50 -1.08 7.95 -13.84
N GLU A 51 -0.54 9.10 -14.25
CA GLU A 51 -1.00 9.87 -15.41
C GLU A 51 -0.93 9.04 -16.70
N ASN A 52 0.19 8.34 -16.95
CA ASN A 52 0.32 7.47 -18.12
C ASN A 52 -0.61 6.25 -18.10
N LEU A 53 -0.93 5.74 -16.91
CA LEU A 53 -1.88 4.63 -16.76
C LEU A 53 -3.31 5.11 -17.06
N GLU A 54 -3.68 6.26 -16.51
CA GLU A 54 -4.97 6.92 -16.76
C GLU A 54 -5.15 7.27 -18.23
N ASP A 55 -4.13 7.85 -18.87
CA ASP A 55 -4.14 8.16 -20.29
C ASP A 55 -4.33 6.92 -21.17
N LYS A 56 -3.69 5.79 -20.83
CA LYS A 56 -3.85 4.54 -21.59
C LYS A 56 -5.23 3.92 -21.41
N LEU A 57 -5.86 4.09 -20.25
CA LEU A 57 -7.23 3.66 -20.01
C LEU A 57 -8.24 4.55 -20.76
N ARG A 58 -7.96 5.86 -20.82
CA ARG A 58 -8.73 6.84 -21.60
C ARG A 58 -8.66 6.55 -23.10
N VAL A 59 -7.46 6.35 -23.66
CA VAL A 59 -7.25 6.06 -25.09
C VAL A 59 -7.92 4.75 -25.52
N LYS A 60 -7.97 3.75 -24.63
CA LYS A 60 -8.67 2.48 -24.89
C LYS A 60 -10.18 2.52 -24.59
N ALA A 61 -10.73 3.68 -24.21
CA ALA A 61 -12.13 3.85 -23.81
C ALA A 61 -12.59 2.78 -22.81
N VAL A 62 -11.73 2.42 -21.85
CA VAL A 62 -12.05 1.39 -20.87
C VAL A 62 -13.11 1.96 -19.94
N SER A 63 -14.33 1.44 -20.04
CA SER A 63 -15.45 1.94 -19.24
C SER A 63 -15.19 1.73 -17.73
N PRO A 64 -15.74 2.59 -16.86
CA PRO A 64 -15.65 2.42 -15.41
C PRO A 64 -16.15 1.05 -14.93
N SER A 65 -17.11 0.45 -15.65
CA SER A 65 -17.61 -0.91 -15.38
C SER A 65 -16.53 -1.98 -15.58
N THR A 66 -15.71 -1.87 -16.62
CA THR A 66 -14.62 -2.81 -16.93
C THR A 66 -13.52 -2.76 -15.87
N ILE A 67 -13.19 -1.56 -15.39
CA ILE A 67 -12.23 -1.38 -14.29
C ILE A 67 -12.78 -2.03 -13.01
N ARG A 68 -14.05 -1.79 -12.69
CA ARG A 68 -14.72 -2.40 -11.53
C ARG A 68 -14.74 -3.92 -11.61
N GLU A 69 -15.04 -4.50 -12.77
CA GLU A 69 -15.00 -5.95 -12.98
C GLU A 69 -13.60 -6.54 -12.76
N ALA A 70 -12.56 -5.89 -13.27
CA ALA A 70 -11.18 -6.32 -13.03
C ALA A 70 -10.82 -6.33 -11.53
N PHE A 71 -11.21 -5.28 -10.79
CA PHE A 71 -11.02 -5.24 -9.34
C PHE A 71 -11.78 -6.35 -8.59
N GLN A 72 -13.00 -6.71 -9.05
CA GLN A 72 -13.74 -7.82 -8.46
C GLN A 72 -13.07 -9.17 -8.73
N LEU A 73 -12.53 -9.39 -9.93
CA LEU A 73 -11.76 -10.59 -10.25
C LEU A 73 -10.48 -10.71 -9.41
N ILE A 74 -9.78 -9.60 -9.18
CA ILE A 74 -8.61 -9.56 -8.30
C ILE A 74 -9.01 -9.89 -6.85
N ALA A 75 -10.09 -9.30 -6.35
CA ALA A 75 -10.59 -9.58 -5.02
C ALA A 75 -11.11 -11.04 -4.86
N ALA A 76 -11.59 -11.65 -5.93
CA ALA A 76 -11.94 -13.06 -5.95
C ALA A 76 -10.69 -13.96 -5.90
N ALA A 77 -9.65 -13.61 -6.66
CA ALA A 77 -8.37 -14.32 -6.63
C ALA A 77 -7.70 -14.23 -5.25
N ASP A 78 -7.73 -13.07 -4.59
CA ASP A 78 -7.18 -12.89 -3.24
C ASP A 78 -7.93 -13.74 -2.19
N ARG A 79 -9.25 -13.88 -2.32
CA ARG A 79 -10.04 -14.80 -1.48
C ARG A 79 -9.66 -16.26 -1.68
N VAL A 80 -9.39 -16.68 -2.92
CA VAL A 80 -8.94 -18.06 -3.19
C VAL A 80 -7.56 -18.32 -2.60
N LEU A 81 -6.63 -17.38 -2.77
CA LEU A 81 -5.27 -17.50 -2.22
C LEU A 81 -5.24 -17.47 -0.69
N SER A 82 -6.04 -16.60 -0.07
CA SER A 82 -6.19 -16.55 1.38
C SER A 82 -6.83 -17.82 1.95
N ASN A 83 -7.82 -18.40 1.26
CA ASN A 83 -8.41 -19.69 1.67
C ASN A 83 -7.41 -20.85 1.57
N VAL A 84 -6.56 -20.89 0.53
CA VAL A 84 -5.49 -21.90 0.40
C VAL A 84 -4.42 -21.71 1.47
N SER A 85 -4.04 -20.46 1.78
CA SER A 85 -3.10 -20.16 2.86
C SER A 85 -3.65 -20.52 4.24
N ALA A 86 -4.93 -20.22 4.50
CA ALA A 86 -5.60 -20.57 5.74
C ALA A 86 -5.67 -22.09 5.94
N ALA A 87 -6.03 -22.85 4.88
CA ALA A 87 -6.02 -24.31 4.92
C ALA A 87 -4.62 -24.88 5.18
N GLY A 88 -3.58 -24.32 4.55
CA GLY A 88 -2.19 -24.72 4.80
C GLY A 88 -1.72 -24.45 6.23
N LYS A 89 -2.12 -23.30 6.82
CA LYS A 89 -1.82 -22.97 8.23
C LYS A 89 -2.55 -23.89 9.20
N GLN A 90 -3.76 -24.32 8.86
CA GLN A 90 -4.54 -25.24 9.69
C GLN A 90 -3.91 -26.64 9.71
N VAL A 91 -3.46 -27.16 8.57
CA VAL A 91 -2.69 -28.41 8.49
C VAL A 91 -1.37 -28.32 9.27
N LEU A 92 -0.66 -27.20 9.20
CA LEU A 92 0.55 -26.98 10.00
C LEU A 92 0.27 -26.88 11.50
N SER A 93 -0.87 -26.28 11.89
CA SER A 93 -1.28 -26.19 13.29
C SER A 93 -1.68 -27.55 13.84
N GLU A 94 -2.39 -28.38 13.05
CA GLU A 94 -2.71 -29.77 13.39
C GLU A 94 -1.44 -30.63 13.51
N LEU A 95 -0.42 -30.38 12.68
CA LEU A 95 0.89 -31.05 12.79
C LEU A 95 1.67 -30.58 14.03
N ASN A 96 1.56 -29.32 14.43
CA ASN A 96 2.19 -28.80 15.65
C ASN A 96 1.48 -29.29 16.92
N GLU A 97 0.14 -29.34 16.93
CA GLU A 97 -0.63 -29.96 18.03
C GLU A 97 -0.37 -31.47 18.13
N ALA A 98 -0.19 -32.16 17.01
CA ALA A 98 0.24 -33.56 17.01
C ALA A 98 1.66 -33.75 17.58
N TRP A 99 2.49 -32.70 17.53
CA TRP A 99 3.84 -32.68 18.12
C TRP A 99 3.83 -32.29 19.60
N ASP A 100 2.89 -31.45 20.06
CA ASP A 100 2.72 -30.99 21.44
C ASP A 100 1.69 -31.82 22.26
N GLY A 101 1.35 -33.04 21.83
CA GLY A 101 0.52 -33.97 22.58
C GLY A 101 1.10 -34.33 23.97
N PRO A 102 0.26 -34.60 24.99
CA PRO A 102 0.65 -34.46 26.40
C PRO A 102 1.51 -35.63 26.86
N GLY A 103 2.77 -35.35 27.14
CA GLY A 103 3.67 -36.31 27.78
C GLY A 103 5.07 -35.76 28.00
N GLY A 104 5.28 -35.05 29.12
CA GLY A 104 6.63 -34.87 29.66
C GLY A 104 6.87 -33.59 30.43
N GLU A 105 6.23 -33.42 31.59
CA GLU A 105 6.88 -32.68 32.68
C GLU A 105 8.11 -33.46 33.16
N GLY A 106 9.19 -32.75 33.46
CA GLY A 106 10.19 -33.20 34.43
C GLY A 106 11.64 -32.99 34.01
N GLY A 107 12.35 -32.12 34.73
CA GLY A 107 13.80 -32.22 34.83
C GLY A 107 14.54 -30.90 34.97
N ALA A 108 14.56 -30.38 36.19
CA ALA A 108 15.55 -29.40 36.61
C ALA A 108 16.99 -29.88 36.37
N ALA A 109 17.84 -29.02 35.80
CA ALA A 109 19.28 -28.95 36.08
C ALA A 109 19.92 -27.78 35.31
N GLY A 110 20.11 -26.65 35.98
CA GLY A 110 21.08 -25.66 35.53
C GLY A 110 22.50 -26.18 35.77
N PRO A 111 23.47 -25.97 34.86
CA PRO A 111 24.86 -26.29 35.14
C PRO A 111 25.55 -25.18 35.97
N PRO A 112 26.60 -25.53 36.75
CA PRO A 112 27.16 -24.73 37.83
C PRO A 112 28.17 -23.65 37.37
N VAL A 113 28.39 -22.70 38.27
CA VAL A 113 29.42 -21.64 38.23
C VAL A 113 30.83 -22.20 38.50
N GLY A 114 31.80 -21.81 37.66
CA GLY A 114 33.26 -21.67 37.96
C GLY A 114 34.18 -22.86 37.64
N PRO A 115 35.48 -22.64 37.30
CA PRO A 115 36.32 -21.57 37.83
C PRO A 115 37.12 -20.73 36.82
N GLU A 116 37.58 -19.60 37.35
CA GLU A 116 38.48 -18.57 36.83
C GLU A 116 39.93 -19.08 36.63
N LYS A 117 40.55 -18.79 35.48
CA LYS A 117 42.00 -18.48 35.36
C LYS A 117 42.44 -18.11 33.93
N GLY A 118 43.20 -17.02 33.80
CA GLY A 118 44.30 -16.96 32.83
C GLY A 118 44.32 -15.77 31.87
N GLU A 119 44.76 -14.62 32.39
CA GLU A 119 45.77 -13.72 31.82
C GLU A 119 45.59 -13.04 30.44
N GLU A 120 46.05 -11.79 30.44
CA GLU A 120 45.84 -10.71 29.49
C GLU A 120 46.98 -10.64 28.42
N PRO A 121 47.19 -9.54 27.67
CA PRO A 121 47.10 -9.45 26.22
C PRO A 121 48.47 -9.48 25.50
N SER A 122 48.49 -9.53 24.17
CA SER A 122 49.65 -9.03 23.40
C SER A 122 49.36 -8.68 21.94
N ARG A 123 49.57 -7.38 21.68
CA ARG A 123 50.15 -6.70 20.49
C ARG A 123 49.38 -6.62 19.18
#